data_AF-A0AAV7XEN4-F1
#
_entry.id   AF-A0AAV7XEN4-F1
#
_cell.length_a   1.000
_cell.length_b   1.000
_cell.length_c   1.000
_cell.angle_alpha   90.00
_cell.angle_beta   90.00
_cell.angle_gamma   90.00
#
_symmetry.space_group_name_H-M   'P 1'
#
loop_
_entity.id
_entity.type
_entity.pdbx_description
1 polymer ?
#
loop_
_entity_poly.entity_id
_entity_poly.type
_entity_poly.pdbx_seq_one_letter_code
_entity_poly.pdbx_strand_id
1 'polypeptide(L)'
;MIVLPALHSQQAFPTRMLSKSQRLFLGFMVLLLVDIIWVASSEVTKFVYNNAEYQKPFFCTYIKTSMFTIYLLGLCFWPQWRAQLSKPPVYQLLDPVADEENFYTESTSSLSDSTFVPIKYPDGSERNSGTDSGTDSGNDASSRSVRFSKLAEVKQMSEEGAMEALLARLSYQATLRAGEAAKRAANRFPVRRVAKIAFIFCILWFLANYTYQVAFAYTEAGMVALLSCTSSMATLLLAAAFPSNQGDHFTLSKFVAVCVNLVGLVLVFIADHSFETSIPVGGIYALISACFYAMYLVFLRRKVDSEDKMDIPMFFGFVGLWNLLLLWPAFFLLHYSNMEKFEWPNQKQWMYLLLNGLIGTVISEALWLWGCFLTSSLIASVAMSLTVPMTMVADVVLKQVHYSVMVYLGALPVGIAFVVIILLAHWENWDPVGECLRRLCSRVFCCRVGHAHNRAIRTPESESEQQALIGINDGDHEA
;
A
#
# COMPACT_ATOMS: atom_id res chain seq x y z
N MET A 1 35.54 23.17 -2.08
CA MET A 1 34.17 23.20 -2.65
C MET A 1 33.83 21.78 -3.03
N ILE A 2 33.09 21.07 -2.18
CA ILE A 2 32.66 19.70 -2.49
C ILE A 2 31.54 19.85 -3.52
N VAL A 3 31.87 19.54 -4.77
CA VAL A 3 30.91 19.51 -5.88
C VAL A 3 29.85 18.47 -5.51
N LEU A 4 28.59 18.89 -5.39
CA LEU A 4 27.43 18.01 -5.23
C LEU A 4 27.06 17.41 -6.59
N PRO A 5 27.06 16.09 -6.76
CA PRO A 5 26.40 15.47 -7.90
C PRO A 5 25.59 14.26 -7.42
N ALA A 6 24.52 14.47 -6.63
CA ALA A 6 23.59 13.37 -6.31
C ALA A 6 22.25 13.78 -5.68
N LEU A 7 22.13 14.94 -5.01
CA LEU A 7 20.91 15.28 -4.27
C LEU A 7 19.98 16.28 -4.96
N HIS A 8 20.35 16.82 -6.13
CA HIS A 8 19.47 17.76 -6.86
C HIS A 8 18.21 17.10 -7.45
N SER A 9 18.11 15.76 -7.43
CA SER A 9 16.90 15.02 -7.82
C SER A 9 16.03 14.58 -6.64
N GLN A 10 16.36 14.95 -5.39
CA GLN A 10 15.45 14.80 -4.26
C GLN A 10 14.63 16.07 -4.04
N GLN A 11 13.91 16.52 -5.07
CA GLN A 11 12.61 17.14 -4.83
C GLN A 11 11.64 16.02 -4.45
N ALA A 12 11.85 15.44 -3.26
CA ALA A 12 10.80 14.67 -2.62
C ALA A 12 9.66 15.66 -2.37
N PHE A 13 8.54 15.46 -3.06
CA PHE A 13 7.30 16.16 -2.83
C PHE A 13 7.08 16.32 -1.32
N PRO A 14 6.55 17.46 -0.85
CA PRO A 14 6.19 17.60 0.55
C PRO A 14 5.08 16.61 0.83
N THR A 15 5.43 15.40 1.27
CA THR A 15 4.50 14.46 1.88
C THR A 15 4.15 15.07 3.22
N ARG A 16 3.20 16.01 3.21
CA ARG A 16 2.44 16.39 4.39
C ARG A 16 2.00 15.07 5.03
N MET A 17 2.30 14.89 6.31
CA MET A 17 1.74 13.77 7.06
C MET A 17 0.22 13.90 6.95
N LEU A 18 -0.38 13.05 6.11
CA LEU A 18 -1.83 13.06 5.88
C LEU A 18 -2.49 12.74 7.22
N SER A 19 -3.47 13.54 7.61
CA SER A 19 -4.32 13.18 8.75
C SER A 19 -4.98 11.83 8.47
N LYS A 20 -5.29 11.06 9.53
CA LYS A 20 -5.97 9.76 9.42
C LYS A 20 -7.21 9.82 8.51
N SER A 21 -8.02 10.87 8.65
CA SER A 21 -9.22 11.07 7.82
C SER A 21 -8.87 11.37 6.36
N GLN A 22 -7.79 12.12 6.09
CA GLN A 22 -7.32 12.38 4.72
C GLN A 22 -6.77 11.12 4.06
N ARG A 23 -6.05 10.29 4.83
CA ARG A 23 -5.54 9.00 4.37
C ARG A 23 -6.68 8.04 4.02
N LEU A 24 -7.70 7.95 4.89
CA LEU A 24 -8.87 7.13 4.66
C LEU A 24 -9.66 7.61 3.42
N PHE A 25 -9.86 8.93 3.30
CA PHE A 25 -10.52 9.52 2.13
C PHE A 25 -9.76 9.26 0.83
N LEU A 26 -8.43 9.40 0.84
CA LEU A 26 -7.58 9.07 -0.31
C LEU A 26 -7.73 7.60 -0.69
N GLY A 27 -7.67 6.69 0.29
CA GLY A 27 -7.83 5.26 0.06
C GLY A 27 -9.19 4.90 -0.54
N PHE A 28 -10.27 5.53 -0.06
CA PHE A 28 -11.60 5.39 -0.64
C PHE A 28 -11.67 5.87 -2.10
N MET A 29 -11.11 7.05 -2.40
CA MET A 29 -11.06 7.57 -3.77
C MET A 29 -10.28 6.65 -4.71
N VAL A 30 -9.18 6.07 -4.23
CA VAL A 30 -8.39 5.09 -4.99
C VAL A 30 -9.20 3.81 -5.24
N LEU A 31 -9.91 3.29 -4.24
CA LEU A 31 -10.75 2.09 -4.42
C LEU A 31 -11.90 2.33 -5.41
N LEU A 32 -12.58 3.48 -5.34
CA LEU A 32 -13.62 3.81 -6.33
C LEU A 32 -13.05 3.92 -7.76
N LEU A 33 -11.86 4.50 -7.91
CA LEU A 33 -11.19 4.56 -9.21
C LEU A 33 -10.88 3.16 -9.74
N VAL A 34 -10.41 2.26 -8.87
CA VAL A 34 -10.15 0.86 -9.20
C VAL A 34 -11.43 0.16 -9.65
N ASP A 35 -12.54 0.35 -8.93
CA ASP A 35 -13.82 -0.27 -9.29
C ASP A 35 -14.25 0.16 -10.69
N ILE A 36 -14.13 1.44 -11.05
CA ILE A 36 -14.42 1.95 -12.40
C ILE A 36 -13.52 1.28 -13.45
N ILE A 37 -12.22 1.16 -13.16
CA ILE A 37 -11.26 0.49 -14.06
C ILE A 37 -11.64 -0.99 -14.23
N TRP A 38 -12.04 -1.68 -13.15
CA TRP A 38 -12.47 -3.08 -13.21
C TRP A 38 -13.78 -3.25 -13.98
N VAL A 39 -14.75 -2.36 -13.82
CA VAL A 39 -15.98 -2.36 -14.64
C VAL A 39 -15.63 -2.21 -16.11
N ALA A 40 -14.82 -1.22 -16.47
CA ALA A 40 -14.37 -1.03 -17.86
C ALA A 40 -13.57 -2.23 -18.39
N SER A 41 -12.66 -2.77 -17.59
CA SER A 41 -11.87 -3.98 -17.88
C SER A 41 -12.75 -5.22 -18.11
N SER A 42 -13.83 -5.36 -17.32
CA SER A 42 -14.78 -6.47 -17.46
C SER A 42 -15.53 -6.40 -18.80
N GLU A 43 -15.91 -5.21 -19.26
CA GLU A 43 -16.55 -5.01 -20.57
C GLU A 43 -15.60 -5.30 -21.73
N VAL A 44 -14.33 -4.86 -21.63
CA VAL A 44 -13.29 -5.23 -22.59
C VAL A 44 -13.08 -6.75 -22.62
N THR A 45 -13.09 -7.39 -21.45
CA THR A 45 -12.95 -8.84 -21.32
C THR A 45 -14.12 -9.57 -21.99
N LYS A 46 -15.37 -9.13 -21.76
CA LYS A 46 -16.57 -9.67 -22.45
C LYS A 46 -16.47 -9.50 -23.97
N PHE A 47 -15.98 -8.35 -24.43
CA PHE A 47 -15.75 -8.10 -25.86
C PHE A 47 -14.73 -9.09 -26.46
N VAL A 48 -13.64 -9.40 -25.74
CA VAL A 48 -12.64 -10.39 -26.18
C VAL A 48 -13.23 -11.80 -26.24
N TYR A 49 -14.02 -12.21 -25.24
CA TYR A 49 -14.63 -13.54 -25.22
C TYR A 49 -15.71 -13.71 -26.31
N ASN A 50 -16.55 -12.69 -26.54
CA ASN A 50 -17.69 -12.80 -27.43
C ASN A 50 -17.36 -12.46 -28.89
N ASN A 51 -16.59 -11.40 -29.15
CA ASN A 51 -16.34 -10.93 -30.52
C ASN A 51 -15.01 -11.42 -31.10
N ALA A 52 -14.06 -11.78 -30.24
CA ALA A 52 -12.77 -12.33 -30.67
C ALA A 52 -12.63 -13.83 -30.40
N GLU A 53 -13.66 -14.50 -29.87
CA GLU A 53 -13.75 -15.96 -29.68
C GLU A 53 -12.56 -16.62 -28.95
N TYR A 54 -11.91 -15.92 -28.03
CA TYR A 54 -10.72 -16.46 -27.32
C TYR A 54 -11.09 -17.00 -25.92
N GLN A 55 -11.67 -18.20 -25.87
CA GLN A 55 -12.14 -18.85 -24.63
C GLN A 55 -11.06 -19.66 -23.90
N LYS A 56 -9.98 -19.00 -23.46
CA LYS A 56 -8.82 -19.64 -22.81
C LYS A 56 -8.49 -18.97 -21.46
N PRO A 57 -9.24 -19.29 -20.38
CA PRO A 57 -9.15 -18.59 -19.09
C PRO A 57 -7.80 -18.76 -18.41
N PHE A 58 -7.18 -19.95 -18.46
CA PHE A 58 -5.85 -20.15 -17.88
C PHE A 58 -4.81 -19.30 -18.61
N PHE A 59 -4.81 -19.33 -19.95
CA PHE A 59 -3.88 -18.52 -20.75
C PHE A 59 -4.05 -17.03 -20.47
N CYS A 60 -5.29 -16.53 -20.46
CA CYS A 60 -5.60 -15.13 -20.14
C CYS A 60 -5.09 -14.75 -18.74
N THR A 61 -5.34 -15.59 -17.74
CA THR A 61 -4.85 -15.37 -16.37
C THR A 61 -3.34 -15.32 -16.33
N TYR A 62 -2.67 -16.32 -16.92
CA TYR A 62 -1.22 -16.46 -16.88
C TYR A 62 -0.50 -15.28 -17.54
N ILE A 63 -0.98 -14.82 -18.70
CA ILE A 63 -0.39 -13.65 -19.36
C ILE A 63 -0.59 -12.41 -18.51
N LYS A 64 -1.82 -12.13 -18.04
CA LYS A 64 -2.13 -10.98 -17.19
C LYS A 64 -1.27 -10.94 -15.93
N THR A 65 -1.14 -12.05 -15.21
CA THR A 65 -0.30 -12.12 -13.99
C THR A 65 1.19 -12.04 -14.31
N SER A 66 1.65 -12.60 -15.43
CA SER A 66 3.05 -12.45 -15.87
C SER A 66 3.39 -11.00 -16.24
N MET A 67 2.43 -10.19 -16.68
CA MET A 67 2.67 -8.77 -16.96
C MET A 67 3.09 -7.98 -15.72
N PHE A 68 2.82 -8.46 -14.50
CA PHE A 68 3.36 -7.82 -13.29
C PHE A 68 4.90 -7.78 -13.28
N THR A 69 5.59 -8.71 -13.98
CA THR A 69 7.05 -8.69 -14.11
C THR A 69 7.59 -7.39 -14.71
N ILE A 70 6.77 -6.65 -15.48
CA ILE A 70 7.12 -5.33 -16.02
C ILE A 70 7.55 -4.38 -14.89
N TYR A 71 6.99 -4.50 -13.68
CA TYR A 71 7.42 -3.68 -12.55
C TYR A 71 8.88 -3.92 -12.16
N LEU A 72 9.44 -5.12 -12.36
CA LEU A 72 10.86 -5.39 -12.11
C LEU A 72 11.78 -4.69 -13.11
N LEU A 73 11.30 -4.24 -14.27
CA LEU A 73 12.09 -3.35 -15.12
C LEU A 73 12.44 -2.05 -14.38
N GLY A 74 11.62 -1.64 -13.40
CA GLY A 74 11.96 -0.58 -12.46
C GLY A 74 13.25 -0.86 -11.67
N LEU A 75 13.61 -2.10 -11.35
CA LEU A 75 14.91 -2.44 -10.74
C LEU A 75 16.07 -2.18 -11.70
N CYS A 76 15.84 -2.40 -13.00
CA CYS A 76 16.82 -2.15 -14.03
C CYS A 76 17.04 -0.66 -14.27
N PHE A 77 16.00 0.18 -14.20
CA PHE A 77 16.12 1.60 -14.53
C PHE A 77 16.23 2.53 -13.30
N TRP A 78 15.76 2.12 -12.12
CA TRP A 78 15.70 2.99 -10.95
C TRP A 78 16.86 2.70 -9.98
N PRO A 79 17.81 3.64 -9.80
CA PRO A 79 18.94 3.45 -8.88
C PRO A 79 18.54 3.27 -7.41
N GLN A 80 17.37 3.78 -7.00
CA GLN A 80 16.88 3.67 -5.62
C GLN A 80 16.59 2.23 -5.20
N TRP A 81 16.03 1.41 -6.09
CA TRP A 81 15.77 0.01 -5.76
C TRP A 81 17.05 -0.84 -5.81
N ARG A 82 18.03 -0.47 -6.65
CA ARG A 82 19.38 -1.08 -6.61
C ARG A 82 20.11 -0.74 -5.31
N ALA A 83 19.90 0.45 -4.78
CA ALA A 83 20.43 0.84 -3.47
C ALA A 83 19.85 -0.03 -2.34
N GLN A 84 18.60 -0.53 -2.45
CA GLN A 84 18.03 -1.49 -1.48
C GLN A 84 18.64 -2.91 -1.57
N LEU A 85 19.23 -3.28 -2.71
CA LEU A 85 20.05 -4.50 -2.82
C LEU A 85 21.43 -4.31 -2.19
N SER A 86 21.91 -3.08 -2.19
CA SER A 86 23.16 -2.67 -1.54
C SER A 86 22.89 -2.57 -0.04
N LYS A 87 23.89 -2.88 0.82
CA LYS A 87 23.70 -3.00 2.27
C LYS A 87 22.91 -1.81 2.84
N PRO A 88 21.94 -2.02 3.75
CA PRO A 88 21.26 -0.89 4.38
C PRO A 88 22.32 -0.06 5.12
N PRO A 89 22.28 1.28 5.01
CA PRO A 89 23.12 2.11 5.87
C PRO A 89 22.79 1.73 7.32
N VAL A 90 23.82 1.43 8.11
CA VAL A 90 23.72 1.09 9.52
C VAL A 90 23.29 2.36 10.25
N TYR A 91 21.99 2.65 10.21
CA TYR A 91 21.39 3.69 11.00
C TYR A 91 20.60 3.02 12.12
N GLN A 92 21.34 2.58 13.14
CA GLN A 92 20.76 2.49 14.46
C GLN A 92 20.76 3.91 14.99
N LEU A 93 19.61 4.57 14.96
CA LEU A 93 19.38 5.78 15.74
C LEU A 93 19.76 5.41 17.17
N LEU A 94 20.88 5.92 17.68
CA LEU A 94 21.16 5.82 19.12
C LEU A 94 19.98 6.49 19.81
N ASP A 95 19.27 5.71 20.63
CA ASP A 95 18.35 6.29 21.60
C ASP A 95 19.18 7.27 22.44
N PRO A 96 18.78 8.54 22.59
CA PRO A 96 19.53 9.51 23.38
C PRO A 96 19.59 9.18 24.89
N VAL A 97 19.10 7.99 25.29
CA VAL A 97 19.02 7.50 26.67
C VAL A 97 19.97 6.30 26.91
N ALA A 98 20.61 5.75 25.87
CA ALA A 98 21.50 4.60 26.02
C ALA A 98 22.97 5.03 26.14
N ASP A 99 23.40 5.20 27.38
CA ASP A 99 24.77 5.19 27.92
C ASP A 99 25.90 5.79 27.07
N GLU A 100 26.34 6.99 27.45
CA GLU A 100 27.45 7.77 26.88
C GLU A 100 28.86 7.15 27.06
N GLU A 101 28.99 5.95 27.64
CA GLU A 101 30.28 5.54 28.23
C GLU A 101 31.28 4.81 27.31
N ASN A 102 30.98 4.48 26.04
CA ASN A 102 31.91 3.67 25.22
C ASN A 102 32.16 4.14 23.77
N PHE A 103 32.02 5.44 23.45
CA PHE A 103 32.13 5.91 22.06
C PHE A 103 33.57 6.14 21.53
N TYR A 104 34.60 6.11 22.38
CA TYR A 104 35.99 6.29 21.92
C TYR A 104 36.66 4.95 21.61
N THR A 105 36.27 4.31 20.51
CA THR A 105 37.12 3.27 19.88
C THR A 105 37.88 3.87 18.69
N GLU A 106 39.15 3.47 18.59
CA GLU A 106 40.21 4.07 17.77
C GLU A 106 39.80 4.44 16.33
N SER A 107 39.97 5.73 16.01
CA SER A 107 39.80 6.29 14.68
C SER A 107 40.98 5.93 13.78
N THR A 108 40.94 4.74 13.17
CA THR A 108 41.71 4.51 11.93
C THR A 108 41.21 5.50 10.88
N SER A 109 42.08 6.38 10.39
CA SER A 109 41.75 7.49 9.49
C SER A 109 40.93 7.02 8.28
N SER A 110 39.64 7.38 8.23
CA SER A 110 38.66 6.99 7.21
C SER A 110 38.77 7.77 5.89
N LEU A 111 39.90 8.45 5.68
CA LEU A 111 40.15 9.32 4.54
C LEU A 111 41.12 8.64 3.57
N SER A 112 40.84 8.75 2.27
CA SER A 112 41.75 8.35 1.19
C SER A 112 42.99 9.24 1.10
N ASP A 113 43.95 8.81 0.29
CA ASP A 113 45.16 9.55 -0.02
C ASP A 113 44.85 10.95 -0.60
N SER A 114 45.73 11.90 -0.31
CA SER A 114 45.55 13.29 -0.69
C SER A 114 45.64 13.50 -2.20
N THR A 115 44.62 14.13 -2.77
CA THR A 115 44.62 14.59 -4.17
C THR A 115 44.60 16.12 -4.20
N PHE A 116 45.58 16.75 -4.85
CA PHE A 116 45.70 18.21 -4.88
C PHE A 116 45.04 18.78 -6.15
N VAL A 117 44.03 19.64 -5.98
CA VAL A 117 43.25 20.25 -7.07
C VAL A 117 43.48 21.77 -7.08
N PRO A 118 43.76 22.39 -8.25
CA PRO A 118 43.95 23.84 -8.34
C PRO A 118 42.68 24.62 -7.99
N ILE A 119 42.84 25.67 -7.17
CA ILE A 119 41.74 26.56 -6.76
C ILE A 119 41.48 27.57 -7.88
N LYS A 120 40.30 27.51 -8.51
CA LYS A 120 39.81 28.57 -9.39
C LYS A 120 39.33 29.74 -8.56
N TYR A 121 40.08 30.82 -8.57
CA TYR A 121 39.61 32.12 -8.07
C TYR A 121 38.74 32.75 -9.16
N PRO A 122 37.63 33.44 -8.81
CA PRO A 122 36.91 34.25 -9.79
C PRO A 122 37.88 35.28 -10.37
N ASP A 123 37.99 35.32 -11.70
CA ASP A 123 38.86 36.21 -12.44
C ASP A 123 38.53 37.67 -12.10
N GLY A 124 39.31 38.26 -11.21
CA GLY A 124 39.11 39.63 -10.74
C GLY A 124 40.19 40.19 -9.82
N SER A 125 41.19 39.38 -9.43
CA SER A 125 42.26 39.82 -8.54
C SER A 125 43.64 39.33 -8.94
N GLU A 126 43.91 39.22 -10.25
CA GLU A 126 45.30 39.29 -10.74
C GLU A 126 45.79 40.75 -10.73
N ARG A 127 45.83 41.37 -9.54
CA ARG A 127 46.77 42.46 -9.33
C ARG A 127 48.12 41.82 -9.03
N ASN A 128 48.91 41.67 -10.09
CA ASN A 128 50.35 41.50 -10.02
C ASN A 128 50.91 42.46 -8.95
N SER A 129 51.29 41.93 -7.80
CA SER A 129 52.16 42.64 -6.86
C SER A 129 53.58 42.50 -7.41
N GLY A 130 53.88 43.30 -8.43
CA GLY A 130 55.20 43.48 -9.04
C GLY A 130 55.44 44.98 -9.15
N THR A 131 56.47 45.43 -8.43
CA THR A 131 56.92 46.81 -8.20
C THR A 131 57.33 47.55 -9.47
N ASP A 132 57.08 48.87 -9.52
CA ASP A 132 58.16 49.88 -9.68
C ASP A 132 57.58 51.31 -9.77
N SER A 133 57.74 52.06 -8.68
CA SER A 133 57.87 53.52 -8.73
C SER A 133 58.60 53.96 -7.47
N GLY A 134 59.90 54.17 -7.63
CA GLY A 134 60.78 54.63 -6.56
C GLY A 134 60.49 56.07 -6.17
N THR A 135 60.47 56.31 -4.86
CA THR A 135 61.04 57.51 -4.21
C THR A 135 61.18 57.24 -2.73
N ASP A 136 62.36 57.57 -2.20
CA ASP A 136 62.77 57.54 -0.80
C ASP A 136 61.70 58.02 0.18
N SER A 137 61.53 57.29 1.27
CA SER A 137 61.49 57.80 2.66
C SER A 137 61.26 56.64 3.62
N GLY A 138 62.17 56.51 4.59
CA GLY A 138 62.19 55.41 5.56
C GLY A 138 60.92 55.33 6.41
N ASN A 139 60.27 54.18 6.36
CA ASN A 139 59.62 53.57 7.52
C ASN A 139 59.41 52.09 7.26
N ASP A 140 60.08 51.26 8.05
CA ASP A 140 60.16 49.82 7.92
C ASP A 140 58.85 49.18 8.41
N ALA A 141 57.85 49.14 7.53
CA ALA A 141 56.63 48.38 7.72
C ALA A 141 56.52 47.36 6.59
N SER A 142 57.29 46.27 6.68
CA SER A 142 57.14 45.11 5.81
C SER A 142 55.67 44.67 5.83
N SER A 143 54.91 44.97 4.79
CA SER A 143 53.54 44.47 4.66
C SER A 143 53.65 42.95 4.50
N ARG A 144 53.36 42.22 5.58
CA ARG A 144 53.33 40.76 5.59
C ARG A 144 52.22 40.30 4.64
N SER A 145 52.57 40.09 3.38
CA SER A 145 51.66 39.51 2.41
C SER A 145 51.65 37.99 2.62
N VAL A 146 50.47 37.46 2.96
CA VAL A 146 50.27 36.02 3.14
C VAL A 146 50.01 35.40 1.78
N ARG A 147 50.97 34.64 1.26
CA ARG A 147 50.81 33.89 0.02
C ARG A 147 50.10 32.57 0.32
N PHE A 148 48.86 32.44 -0.10
CA PHE A 148 48.11 31.19 0.02
C PHE A 148 48.54 30.18 -1.05
N SER A 149 48.53 28.88 -0.69
CA SER A 149 48.69 27.80 -1.66
C SER A 149 47.56 27.86 -2.69
N LYS A 150 47.92 27.75 -3.98
CA LYS A 150 46.96 27.70 -5.09
C LYS A 150 46.36 26.31 -5.30
N LEU A 151 46.77 25.32 -4.48
CA LEU A 151 46.29 23.95 -4.52
C LEU A 151 45.46 23.67 -3.26
N ALA A 152 44.26 23.12 -3.46
CA ALA A 152 43.43 22.58 -2.39
C ALA A 152 43.72 21.08 -2.26
N GLU A 153 44.03 20.64 -1.05
CA GLU A 153 44.05 19.22 -0.72
C GLU A 153 42.61 18.69 -0.63
N VAL A 154 42.30 17.66 -1.41
CA VAL A 154 41.02 16.96 -1.42
C VAL A 154 41.27 15.53 -1.00
N LYS A 155 40.66 15.12 0.12
CA LYS A 155 40.60 13.73 0.55
C LYS A 155 39.18 13.23 0.37
N GLN A 156 39.03 12.09 -0.30
CA GLN A 156 37.75 11.41 -0.41
C GLN A 156 37.49 10.62 0.87
N MET A 157 36.31 10.79 1.44
CA MET A 157 35.87 10.06 2.62
C MET A 157 35.07 8.81 2.22
N SER A 158 35.01 7.82 3.11
CA SER A 158 34.16 6.64 2.91
C SER A 158 32.68 7.05 2.75
N GLU A 159 31.89 6.26 2.01
CA GLU A 159 30.45 6.55 1.80
C GLU A 159 29.68 6.67 3.13
N GLU A 160 30.07 5.89 4.13
CA GLU A 160 29.47 5.91 5.48
C GLU A 160 29.75 7.24 6.18
N GLY A 161 31.02 7.67 6.24
CA GLY A 161 31.37 8.96 6.83
C GLY A 161 30.83 10.15 6.01
N ALA A 162 30.73 9.99 4.68
CA ALA A 162 30.23 11.03 3.78
C ALA A 162 28.80 11.43 4.09
N MET A 163 27.97 10.43 4.36
CA MET A 163 26.56 10.64 4.71
C MET A 163 26.45 11.37 6.05
N GLU A 164 27.20 10.94 7.06
CA GLU A 164 27.17 11.56 8.39
C GLU A 164 27.62 13.03 8.36
N ALA A 165 28.75 13.31 7.69
CA ALA A 165 29.24 14.68 7.53
C ALA A 165 28.30 15.54 6.67
N LEU A 166 27.57 14.94 5.73
CA LEU A 166 26.54 15.64 4.96
C LEU A 166 25.33 15.99 5.83
N LEU A 167 24.83 15.05 6.63
CA LEU A 167 23.72 15.27 7.56
C LEU A 167 24.06 16.33 8.61
N ALA A 168 25.29 16.34 9.12
CA ALA A 168 25.77 17.35 10.07
C ALA A 168 25.81 18.78 9.48
N ARG A 169 25.88 18.91 8.15
CA ARG A 169 25.89 20.19 7.43
C ARG A 169 24.50 20.65 6.98
N LEU A 170 23.47 19.83 7.16
CA LEU A 170 22.09 20.19 6.82
C LEU A 170 21.49 21.15 7.84
N SER A 171 20.53 21.98 7.40
CA SER A 171 19.74 22.79 8.32
C SER A 171 18.85 21.91 9.20
N TYR A 172 18.50 22.36 10.40
CA TYR A 172 17.69 21.57 11.35
C TYR A 172 16.44 20.92 10.71
N GLN A 173 15.67 21.67 9.92
CA GLN A 173 14.51 21.11 9.21
C GLN A 173 14.88 20.08 8.14
N ALA A 174 15.99 20.27 7.44
CA ALA A 174 16.47 19.30 6.45
C ALA A 174 16.99 18.03 7.13
N THR A 175 17.68 18.15 8.28
CA THR A 175 18.13 17.01 9.08
C THR A 175 16.97 16.19 9.62
N LEU A 176 15.90 16.84 10.12
CA LEU A 176 14.68 16.14 10.56
C LEU A 176 14.04 15.35 9.40
N ARG A 177 13.87 15.97 8.22
CA ARG A 177 13.32 15.28 7.04
C ARG A 177 14.21 14.13 6.56
N ALA A 178 15.53 14.33 6.56
CA ALA A 178 16.49 13.31 6.18
C ALA A 178 16.49 12.14 7.18
N GLY A 179 16.40 12.43 8.48
CA GLY A 179 16.28 11.42 9.55
C GLY A 179 14.97 10.62 9.45
N GLU A 180 13.84 11.29 9.19
CA GLU A 180 12.58 10.60 8.93
C GLU A 180 12.64 9.72 7.67
N ALA A 181 13.22 10.22 6.58
CA ALA A 181 13.39 9.45 5.34
C ALA A 181 14.30 8.24 5.55
N ALA A 182 15.39 8.40 6.31
CA ALA A 182 16.28 7.31 6.70
C ALA A 182 15.57 6.28 7.59
N LYS A 183 14.77 6.72 8.57
CA LYS A 183 13.95 5.83 9.41
C LYS A 183 12.92 5.06 8.60
N ARG A 184 12.25 5.71 7.63
CA ARG A 184 11.34 5.04 6.69
C ARG A 184 12.09 4.01 5.83
N ALA A 185 13.28 4.36 5.32
CA ALA A 185 14.09 3.45 4.52
C ALA A 185 14.62 2.25 5.34
N ALA A 186 15.02 2.46 6.59
CA ALA A 186 15.46 1.39 7.50
C ALA A 186 14.33 0.43 7.91
N ASN A 187 13.09 0.94 8.01
CA ASN A 187 11.90 0.14 8.30
C ASN A 187 11.37 -0.65 7.09
N ARG A 188 11.92 -0.45 5.88
CA ARG A 188 11.53 -1.21 4.68
C ARG A 188 12.01 -2.64 4.77
N PHE A 189 11.20 -3.56 4.24
CA PHE A 189 11.59 -4.95 4.14
C PHE A 189 12.72 -5.13 3.13
N PRO A 190 13.73 -5.97 3.45
CA PRO A 190 14.75 -6.30 2.49
C PRO A 190 14.14 -7.06 1.31
N VAL A 191 14.72 -6.89 0.12
CA VAL A 191 14.22 -7.48 -1.14
C VAL A 191 13.99 -8.99 -1.02
N ARG A 192 14.87 -9.71 -0.31
CA ARG A 192 14.71 -11.16 -0.06
C ARG A 192 13.42 -11.50 0.69
N ARG A 193 13.02 -10.66 1.65
CA ARG A 193 11.78 -10.84 2.42
C ARG A 193 10.57 -10.54 1.55
N VAL A 194 10.62 -9.49 0.75
CA VAL A 194 9.56 -9.14 -0.22
C VAL A 194 9.36 -10.29 -1.23
N ALA A 195 10.44 -10.82 -1.81
CA ALA A 195 10.38 -11.94 -2.74
C ALA A 195 9.76 -13.21 -2.12
N LYS A 196 10.07 -13.51 -0.84
CA LYS A 196 9.46 -14.63 -0.10
C LYS A 196 7.96 -14.45 0.15
N ILE A 197 7.54 -13.23 0.51
CA ILE A 197 6.12 -12.92 0.71
C ILE A 197 5.38 -13.00 -0.63
N ALA A 198 5.98 -12.45 -1.70
CA ALA A 198 5.45 -12.50 -3.06
C ALA A 198 5.28 -13.94 -3.58
N PHE A 199 6.18 -14.86 -3.23
CA PHE A 199 6.05 -16.28 -3.60
C PHE A 199 4.78 -16.92 -3.01
N ILE A 200 4.55 -16.76 -1.71
CA ILE A 200 3.35 -17.32 -1.04
C ILE A 200 2.09 -16.66 -1.59
N PHE A 201 2.13 -15.34 -1.75
CA PHE A 201 1.03 -14.59 -2.34
C PHE A 201 0.71 -15.05 -3.76
N CYS A 202 1.72 -15.29 -4.61
CA CYS A 202 1.55 -15.73 -5.99
C CYS A 202 0.71 -17.00 -6.10
N ILE A 203 0.93 -17.98 -5.22
CA ILE A 203 0.20 -19.25 -5.24
C ILE A 203 -1.28 -19.02 -4.89
N LEU A 204 -1.55 -18.31 -3.79
CA LEU A 204 -2.92 -18.03 -3.34
C LEU A 204 -3.66 -17.12 -4.33
N TRP A 205 -2.98 -16.11 -4.85
CA TRP A 205 -3.48 -15.17 -5.86
C TRP A 205 -3.88 -15.90 -7.13
N PHE A 206 -2.99 -16.75 -7.64
CA PHE A 206 -3.26 -17.48 -8.87
C PHE A 206 -4.44 -18.43 -8.68
N LEU A 207 -4.51 -19.14 -7.55
CA LEU A 207 -5.60 -20.06 -7.27
C LEU A 207 -6.95 -19.34 -7.13
N ALA A 208 -6.99 -18.17 -6.49
CA ALA A 208 -8.19 -17.32 -6.43
C ALA A 208 -8.62 -16.88 -7.83
N ASN A 209 -7.71 -16.29 -8.61
CA ASN A 209 -8.03 -15.76 -9.94
C ASN A 209 -8.38 -16.85 -10.96
N TYR A 210 -7.70 -17.99 -10.91
CA TYR A 210 -7.98 -19.13 -11.78
C TYR A 210 -9.36 -19.72 -11.48
N THR A 211 -9.66 -20.00 -10.21
CA THR A 211 -10.99 -20.54 -9.85
C THR A 211 -12.11 -19.52 -10.12
N TYR A 212 -11.84 -18.22 -10.01
CA TYR A 212 -12.76 -17.16 -10.42
C TYR A 212 -13.05 -17.17 -11.94
N GLN A 213 -12.01 -17.30 -12.77
CA GLN A 213 -12.21 -17.36 -14.23
C GLN A 213 -12.85 -18.67 -14.69
N VAL A 214 -12.54 -19.79 -14.04
CA VAL A 214 -13.23 -21.07 -14.25
C VAL A 214 -14.72 -20.92 -13.91
N ALA A 215 -15.07 -20.20 -12.85
CA ALA A 215 -16.47 -19.93 -12.51
C ALA A 215 -17.21 -19.21 -13.65
N PHE A 216 -16.61 -18.21 -14.31
CA PHE A 216 -17.23 -17.56 -15.48
C PHE A 216 -17.42 -18.48 -16.69
N ALA A 217 -16.60 -19.54 -16.83
CA ALA A 217 -16.76 -20.49 -17.92
C ALA A 217 -17.95 -21.44 -17.71
N TYR A 218 -18.34 -21.70 -16.46
CA TYR A 218 -19.39 -22.65 -16.11
C TYR A 218 -20.69 -22.02 -15.60
N THR A 219 -20.70 -20.70 -15.32
CA THR A 219 -21.84 -19.99 -14.74
C THR A 219 -21.97 -18.56 -15.24
N GLU A 220 -23.18 -18.00 -15.16
CA GLU A 220 -23.46 -16.61 -15.49
C GLU A 220 -22.67 -15.64 -14.58
N ALA A 221 -22.23 -14.52 -15.17
CA ALA A 221 -21.43 -13.51 -14.47
C ALA A 221 -22.10 -12.97 -13.20
N GLY A 222 -23.43 -12.87 -13.19
CA GLY A 222 -24.18 -12.44 -12.02
C GLY A 222 -24.02 -13.39 -10.82
N MET A 223 -24.21 -14.70 -11.03
CA MET A 223 -24.04 -15.71 -9.99
C MET A 223 -22.61 -15.75 -9.44
N VAL A 224 -21.60 -15.59 -10.31
CA VAL A 224 -20.20 -15.52 -9.90
C VAL A 224 -19.95 -14.29 -9.01
N ALA A 225 -20.51 -13.13 -9.36
CA ALA A 225 -20.38 -11.91 -8.57
C ALA A 225 -21.06 -12.05 -7.18
N LEU A 226 -22.27 -12.63 -7.13
CA LEU A 226 -22.98 -12.91 -5.87
C LEU A 226 -22.13 -13.75 -4.92
N LEU A 227 -21.64 -14.88 -5.41
CA LEU A 227 -20.87 -15.81 -4.60
C LEU A 227 -19.50 -15.25 -4.23
N SER A 228 -18.90 -14.42 -5.09
CA SER A 228 -17.63 -13.75 -4.80
C SER A 228 -17.75 -12.70 -3.70
N CYS A 229 -18.94 -12.13 -3.49
CA CYS A 229 -19.19 -11.19 -2.40
C CYS A 229 -19.15 -11.84 -1.02
N THR A 230 -19.28 -13.18 -0.92
CA THR A 230 -19.03 -13.93 0.32
C THR A 230 -17.59 -13.77 0.82
N SER A 231 -16.66 -13.34 -0.06
CA SER A 231 -15.28 -13.02 0.31
C SER A 231 -15.20 -11.89 1.36
N SER A 232 -16.14 -10.95 1.37
CA SER A 232 -16.20 -9.88 2.39
C SER A 232 -16.48 -10.44 3.79
N MET A 233 -17.39 -11.42 3.88
CA MET A 233 -17.68 -12.15 5.12
C MET A 233 -16.49 -13.01 5.53
N ALA A 234 -15.87 -13.74 4.60
CA ALA A 234 -14.67 -14.52 4.87
C ALA A 234 -13.49 -13.62 5.32
N THR A 235 -13.35 -12.43 4.73
CA THR A 235 -12.33 -11.44 5.12
C THR A 235 -12.56 -10.98 6.55
N LEU A 236 -13.80 -10.68 6.94
CA LEU A 236 -14.14 -10.27 8.30
C LEU A 236 -13.82 -11.37 9.32
N LEU A 237 -14.18 -12.63 9.02
CA LEU A 237 -13.89 -13.78 9.89
C LEU A 237 -12.39 -14.04 10.03
N LEU A 238 -11.65 -14.01 8.92
CA LEU A 238 -10.20 -14.23 8.93
C LEU A 238 -9.44 -13.07 9.57
N ALA A 239 -9.88 -11.83 9.35
CA ALA A 239 -9.31 -10.66 10.01
C ALA A 239 -9.56 -10.68 11.53
N ALA A 240 -10.72 -11.18 11.96
CA ALA A 240 -11.01 -11.41 13.38
C ALA A 240 -10.14 -12.52 14.00
N ALA A 241 -9.90 -13.62 13.26
CA ALA A 241 -9.05 -14.72 13.71
C ALA A 241 -7.55 -14.34 13.72
N PHE A 242 -7.12 -13.50 12.79
CA PHE A 242 -5.73 -13.09 12.60
C PHE A 242 -5.62 -11.56 12.48
N PRO A 243 -5.82 -10.82 13.57
CA PRO A 243 -5.83 -9.35 13.52
C PRO A 243 -4.48 -8.80 13.07
N SER A 244 -4.50 -7.96 12.03
CA SER A 244 -3.33 -7.23 11.51
C SER A 244 -3.20 -5.82 12.09
N ASN A 245 -4.32 -5.09 12.21
CA ASN A 245 -4.36 -3.72 12.76
C ASN A 245 -5.47 -3.59 13.81
N GLN A 246 -5.41 -2.53 14.64
CA GLN A 246 -6.48 -2.18 15.59
C GLN A 246 -7.84 -1.97 14.90
N GLY A 247 -7.86 -1.56 13.62
CA GLY A 247 -9.09 -1.43 12.83
C GLY A 247 -9.72 -2.76 12.38
N ASP A 248 -9.04 -3.90 12.53
CA ASP A 248 -9.50 -5.20 12.02
C ASP A 248 -10.24 -6.05 13.07
N HIS A 249 -10.47 -5.51 14.28
CA HIS A 249 -11.26 -6.19 15.29
C HIS A 249 -12.70 -6.42 14.83
N PHE A 250 -13.23 -7.57 15.23
CA PHE A 250 -14.63 -7.93 15.05
C PHE A 250 -15.51 -6.97 15.85
N THR A 251 -16.36 -6.21 15.15
CA THR A 251 -17.44 -5.44 15.76
C THR A 251 -18.77 -5.88 15.17
N LEU A 252 -19.82 -5.85 16.00
CA LEU A 252 -21.13 -6.31 15.55
C LEU A 252 -21.65 -5.43 14.42
N SER A 253 -21.38 -4.12 14.47
CA SER A 253 -21.74 -3.18 13.41
C SER A 253 -21.11 -3.52 12.06
N LYS A 254 -19.84 -3.97 12.02
CA LYS A 254 -19.19 -4.43 10.77
C LYS A 254 -19.87 -5.69 10.23
N PHE A 255 -20.21 -6.64 11.11
CA PHE A 255 -20.91 -7.85 10.72
C PHE A 255 -22.29 -7.56 10.12
N VAL A 256 -23.09 -6.71 10.78
CA VAL A 256 -24.41 -6.31 10.26
C VAL A 256 -24.28 -5.60 8.93
N ALA A 257 -23.30 -4.71 8.75
CA ALA A 257 -23.08 -4.03 7.48
C ALA A 257 -22.74 -5.02 6.34
N VAL A 258 -21.91 -6.04 6.61
CA VAL A 258 -21.63 -7.11 5.63
C VAL A 258 -22.88 -7.94 5.32
N CYS A 259 -23.74 -8.23 6.31
CA CYS A 259 -25.01 -8.90 6.07
C CYS A 259 -25.95 -8.05 5.21
N VAL A 260 -26.07 -6.75 5.47
CA VAL A 260 -26.87 -5.83 4.66
C VAL A 260 -26.36 -5.78 3.22
N ASN A 261 -25.03 -5.76 3.04
CA ASN A 261 -24.41 -5.83 1.71
C ASN A 261 -24.80 -7.11 0.96
N LEU A 262 -24.69 -8.27 1.63
CA LEU A 262 -25.03 -9.57 1.06
C LEU A 262 -26.52 -9.67 0.72
N VAL A 263 -27.41 -9.18 1.59
CA VAL A 263 -28.86 -9.13 1.33
C VAL A 263 -29.17 -8.23 0.13
N GLY A 264 -28.53 -7.07 0.01
CA GLY A 264 -28.67 -6.18 -1.14
C GLY A 264 -28.33 -6.87 -2.46
N LEU A 265 -27.18 -7.56 -2.50
CA LEU A 265 -26.76 -8.33 -3.66
C LEU A 265 -27.74 -9.45 -3.99
N VAL A 266 -28.15 -10.26 -3.01
CA VAL A 266 -29.15 -11.32 -3.24
C VAL A 266 -30.43 -10.73 -3.86
N LEU A 267 -30.87 -9.55 -3.39
CA LEU A 267 -32.05 -8.88 -3.95
C LEU A 267 -31.83 -8.42 -5.41
N VAL A 268 -30.65 -7.90 -5.76
CA VAL A 268 -30.28 -7.57 -7.15
C VAL A 268 -30.44 -8.79 -8.05
N PHE A 269 -29.89 -9.94 -7.65
CA PHE A 269 -29.90 -11.15 -8.49
C PHE A 269 -31.28 -11.82 -8.58
N ILE A 270 -32.06 -11.80 -7.50
CA ILE A 270 -33.45 -12.30 -7.55
C ILE A 270 -34.28 -11.44 -8.53
N ALA A 271 -34.06 -10.12 -8.52
CA ALA A 271 -34.79 -9.19 -9.37
C ALA A 271 -34.39 -9.27 -10.86
N ASP A 272 -33.15 -9.68 -11.16
CA ASP A 272 -32.65 -9.84 -12.54
C ASP A 272 -33.12 -11.16 -13.19
N HIS A 273 -33.89 -12.00 -12.48
CA HIS A 273 -34.36 -13.33 -12.91
C HIS A 273 -33.25 -14.33 -13.29
N SER A 274 -31.97 -14.00 -13.05
CA SER A 274 -30.79 -14.85 -13.26
C SER A 274 -30.64 -16.00 -12.24
N PHE A 275 -31.64 -16.24 -11.39
CA PHE A 275 -31.60 -17.27 -10.37
C PHE A 275 -32.15 -18.61 -10.90
N GLU A 276 -31.27 -19.41 -11.50
CA GLU A 276 -31.52 -20.85 -11.57
C GLU A 276 -31.43 -21.44 -10.16
N THR A 277 -32.41 -22.24 -9.74
CA THR A 277 -32.54 -22.73 -8.35
C THR A 277 -31.48 -23.76 -7.96
N SER A 278 -30.70 -24.27 -8.92
CA SER A 278 -29.56 -25.15 -8.68
C SER A 278 -28.25 -24.39 -8.71
N ILE A 279 -27.43 -24.50 -7.65
CA ILE A 279 -26.06 -24.00 -7.65
C ILE A 279 -25.26 -24.83 -8.67
N PRO A 280 -24.83 -24.24 -9.80
CA PRO A 280 -24.09 -24.98 -10.80
C PRO A 280 -22.67 -25.22 -10.30
N VAL A 281 -21.93 -26.13 -10.94
CA VAL A 281 -20.54 -26.44 -10.57
C VAL A 281 -19.66 -25.18 -10.52
N GLY A 282 -19.93 -24.18 -11.39
CA GLY A 282 -19.25 -22.88 -11.37
C GLY A 282 -19.43 -22.09 -10.07
N GLY A 283 -20.57 -22.25 -9.38
CA GLY A 283 -20.80 -21.60 -8.08
C GLY A 283 -19.87 -22.12 -6.98
N ILE A 284 -19.53 -23.41 -7.01
CA ILE A 284 -18.55 -23.98 -6.07
C ILE A 284 -17.17 -23.36 -6.31
N TYR A 285 -16.75 -23.20 -7.57
CA TYR A 285 -15.50 -22.52 -7.91
C TYR A 285 -15.49 -21.05 -7.49
N ALA A 286 -16.61 -20.34 -7.59
CA ALA A 286 -16.74 -18.96 -7.11
C ALA A 286 -16.56 -18.86 -5.58
N LEU A 287 -17.14 -19.79 -4.82
CA LEU A 287 -16.94 -19.85 -3.36
C LEU A 287 -15.49 -20.18 -2.98
N ILE A 288 -14.85 -21.10 -3.70
CA ILE A 288 -13.44 -21.43 -3.51
C ILE A 288 -12.57 -20.20 -3.78
N SER A 289 -12.84 -19.46 -4.85
CA SER A 289 -12.17 -18.19 -5.16
C SER A 289 -12.35 -17.18 -4.03
N ALA A 290 -13.58 -16.97 -3.55
CA ALA A 290 -13.88 -16.03 -2.48
C ALA A 290 -13.09 -16.33 -1.19
N CYS A 291 -12.92 -17.61 -0.86
CA CYS A 291 -12.10 -18.06 0.27
C CYS A 291 -10.61 -17.77 0.06
N PHE A 292 -10.04 -18.10 -1.11
CA PHE A 292 -8.64 -17.81 -1.41
C PHE A 292 -8.37 -16.31 -1.48
N TYR A 293 -9.33 -15.53 -2.00
CA TYR A 293 -9.29 -14.08 -2.01
C TYR A 293 -9.15 -13.50 -0.61
N ALA A 294 -10.06 -13.88 0.28
CA ALA A 294 -10.02 -13.43 1.67
C ALA A 294 -8.72 -13.88 2.37
N MET A 295 -8.26 -15.10 2.09
CA MET A 295 -7.03 -15.65 2.65
C MET A 295 -5.79 -14.86 2.22
N TYR A 296 -5.61 -14.61 0.92
CA TYR A 296 -4.43 -13.88 0.45
C TYR A 296 -4.45 -12.43 0.92
N LEU A 297 -5.63 -11.81 0.99
CA LEU A 297 -5.79 -10.42 1.39
C LEU A 297 -5.42 -10.22 2.86
N VAL A 298 -5.97 -11.05 3.76
CA VAL A 298 -5.65 -11.01 5.19
C VAL A 298 -4.20 -11.43 5.44
N PHE A 299 -3.69 -12.44 4.72
CA PHE A 299 -2.28 -12.83 4.80
C PHE A 299 -1.34 -11.68 4.44
N LEU A 300 -1.61 -11.00 3.33
CA LEU A 300 -0.78 -9.89 2.88
C LEU A 300 -0.83 -8.73 3.87
N ARG A 301 -2.03 -8.39 4.36
CA ARG A 301 -2.20 -7.30 5.33
C ARG A 301 -1.50 -7.57 6.65
N ARG A 302 -1.50 -8.83 7.11
CA ARG A 302 -0.78 -9.25 8.32
C ARG A 302 0.73 -9.30 8.17
N LYS A 303 1.24 -9.53 6.96
CA LYS A 303 2.69 -9.48 6.70
C LYS A 303 3.17 -8.06 6.45
N VAL A 304 2.31 -7.17 5.98
CA VAL A 304 2.62 -5.80 5.57
C VAL A 304 1.60 -4.84 6.17
N ASP A 305 1.85 -4.43 7.41
CA ASP A 305 0.90 -3.60 8.17
C ASP A 305 0.83 -2.15 7.67
N SER A 306 1.89 -1.67 7.00
CA SER A 306 2.01 -0.29 6.51
C SER A 306 2.58 -0.28 5.09
N GLU A 307 2.07 0.62 4.25
CA GLU A 307 2.56 0.81 2.87
C GLU A 307 4.05 1.15 2.83
N ASP A 308 4.56 1.89 3.82
CA ASP A 308 5.96 2.28 3.91
C ASP A 308 6.94 1.11 4.09
N LYS A 309 6.46 -0.04 4.56
CA LYS A 309 7.31 -1.22 4.80
C LYS A 309 7.66 -1.96 3.50
N MET A 310 6.90 -1.78 2.43
CA MET A 310 7.07 -2.55 1.20
C MET A 310 6.71 -1.73 -0.05
N ASP A 311 7.66 -1.60 -0.97
CA ASP A 311 7.38 -1.02 -2.28
C ASP A 311 6.43 -1.93 -3.09
N ILE A 312 5.17 -1.49 -3.25
CA ILE A 312 4.10 -2.24 -3.93
C ILE A 312 4.49 -2.68 -5.35
N PRO A 313 5.09 -1.83 -6.21
CA PRO A 313 5.48 -2.25 -7.55
C PRO A 313 6.54 -3.36 -7.53
N MET A 314 7.53 -3.28 -6.63
CA MET A 314 8.55 -4.33 -6.49
C MET A 314 7.92 -5.65 -6.04
N PHE A 315 6.98 -5.61 -5.10
CA PHE A 315 6.22 -6.77 -4.66
C PHE A 315 5.49 -7.45 -5.82
N PHE A 316 4.65 -6.72 -6.56
CA PHE A 316 3.94 -7.30 -7.71
C PHE A 316 4.92 -7.76 -8.80
N GLY A 317 6.03 -7.06 -9.00
CA GLY A 317 7.11 -7.50 -9.86
C GLY A 317 7.59 -8.92 -9.56
N PHE A 318 7.86 -9.22 -8.29
CA PHE A 318 8.22 -10.57 -7.87
C PHE A 318 7.07 -11.56 -8.00
N VAL A 319 5.81 -11.15 -7.76
CA VAL A 319 4.62 -11.99 -8.00
C VAL A 319 4.57 -12.44 -9.46
N GLY A 320 4.73 -11.50 -10.41
CA GLY A 320 4.77 -11.83 -11.84
C GLY A 320 5.95 -12.72 -12.21
N LEU A 321 7.13 -12.48 -11.63
CA LEU A 321 8.31 -13.32 -11.86
C LEU A 321 8.09 -14.76 -11.39
N TRP A 322 7.55 -14.95 -10.18
CA TRP A 322 7.22 -16.28 -9.67
C TRP A 322 6.14 -16.95 -10.52
N ASN A 323 5.15 -16.19 -10.97
CA ASN A 323 4.12 -16.70 -11.88
C ASN A 323 4.73 -17.23 -13.18
N LEU A 324 5.59 -16.43 -13.82
CA LEU A 324 6.25 -16.77 -15.07
C LEU A 324 7.10 -18.05 -14.93
N LEU A 325 7.84 -18.19 -13.81
CA LEU A 325 8.75 -19.32 -13.56
C LEU A 325 8.05 -20.61 -13.13
N LEU A 326 6.97 -20.53 -12.35
CA LEU A 326 6.39 -21.71 -11.68
C LEU A 326 5.15 -22.27 -12.36
N LEU A 327 4.36 -21.42 -13.03
CA LEU A 327 3.04 -21.82 -13.51
C LEU A 327 3.00 -22.21 -14.99
N TRP A 328 4.10 -22.05 -15.73
CA TRP A 328 4.17 -22.53 -17.12
C TRP A 328 3.99 -24.06 -17.26
N PRO A 329 4.41 -24.96 -16.33
CA PRO A 329 4.18 -26.39 -16.48
C PRO A 329 2.69 -26.77 -16.44
N ALA A 330 1.85 -25.93 -15.84
CA ALA A 330 0.41 -26.17 -15.79
C ALA A 330 -0.26 -26.09 -17.17
N PHE A 331 0.35 -25.42 -18.16
CA PHE A 331 -0.12 -25.50 -19.56
C PHE A 331 -0.13 -26.92 -20.09
N PHE A 332 0.91 -27.72 -19.79
CA PHE A 332 0.95 -29.11 -20.24
C PHE A 332 -0.08 -29.95 -19.51
N LEU A 333 -0.24 -29.76 -18.20
CA LEU A 333 -1.25 -30.48 -17.42
C LEU A 333 -2.65 -30.23 -17.97
N LEU A 334 -2.99 -28.97 -18.30
CA LEU A 334 -4.28 -28.58 -18.86
C LEU A 334 -4.48 -29.06 -20.31
N HIS A 335 -3.42 -29.07 -21.10
CA HIS A 335 -3.46 -29.57 -22.48
C HIS A 335 -3.71 -31.08 -22.50
N TYR A 336 -2.99 -31.85 -21.68
CA TYR A 336 -3.14 -33.30 -21.59
C TYR A 336 -4.46 -33.70 -20.92
N SER A 337 -4.98 -32.91 -19.97
CA SER A 337 -6.30 -33.14 -19.38
C SER A 337 -7.46 -32.75 -20.30
N ASN A 338 -7.19 -32.15 -21.47
CA ASN A 338 -8.17 -31.58 -22.40
C ASN A 338 -9.10 -30.53 -21.77
N MET A 339 -8.76 -29.98 -20.61
CA MET A 339 -9.53 -28.90 -19.98
C MET A 339 -9.35 -27.57 -20.75
N GLU A 340 -8.13 -27.30 -21.23
CA GLU A 340 -7.86 -26.12 -22.06
C GLU A 340 -6.78 -26.47 -23.10
N LYS A 341 -7.18 -26.60 -24.37
CA LYS A 341 -6.20 -26.80 -25.46
C LYS A 341 -5.42 -25.51 -25.69
N PHE A 342 -4.09 -25.61 -25.69
CA PHE A 342 -3.22 -24.48 -25.98
C PHE A 342 -3.37 -24.03 -27.44
N GLU A 343 -3.82 -22.79 -27.64
CA GLU A 343 -3.99 -22.17 -28.94
C GLU A 343 -3.41 -20.75 -28.90
N TRP A 344 -2.62 -20.43 -29.92
CA TRP A 344 -1.95 -19.13 -30.01
C TRP A 344 -2.95 -18.02 -30.36
N PRO A 345 -2.97 -16.89 -29.63
CA PRO A 345 -3.86 -15.78 -29.96
C PRO A 345 -3.45 -15.10 -31.27
N ASN A 346 -4.46 -14.59 -31.98
CA ASN A 346 -4.29 -13.73 -33.16
C ASN A 346 -3.78 -12.33 -32.76
N GLN A 347 -3.26 -11.54 -33.71
CA GLN A 347 -2.63 -10.23 -33.43
C GLN A 347 -3.58 -9.25 -32.71
N LYS A 348 -4.86 -9.23 -33.11
CA LYS A 348 -5.90 -8.40 -32.45
C LYS A 348 -6.20 -8.90 -31.03
N GLN A 349 -6.29 -10.21 -30.84
CA GLN A 349 -6.52 -10.82 -29.51
C GLN A 349 -5.37 -10.50 -28.56
N TRP A 350 -4.13 -10.58 -29.04
CA TRP A 350 -2.94 -10.16 -28.29
C TRP A 350 -2.99 -8.69 -27.86
N MET A 351 -3.36 -7.79 -28.77
CA MET A 351 -3.47 -6.36 -28.46
C MET A 351 -4.49 -6.11 -27.34
N TYR A 352 -5.69 -6.69 -27.45
CA TYR A 352 -6.72 -6.54 -26.41
C TYR A 352 -6.30 -7.21 -25.09
N LEU A 353 -5.68 -8.39 -25.15
CA LEU A 353 -5.21 -9.10 -23.96
C LEU A 353 -4.13 -8.30 -23.21
N LEU A 354 -3.16 -7.73 -23.94
CA LEU A 354 -2.10 -6.91 -23.36
C LEU A 354 -2.63 -5.59 -22.82
N LEU A 355 -3.50 -4.89 -23.56
CA LEU A 355 -4.08 -3.63 -23.10
C LEU A 355 -4.92 -3.84 -21.84
N ASN A 356 -5.77 -4.87 -21.86
CA ASN A 356 -6.60 -5.25 -20.72
C ASN A 356 -5.76 -5.77 -19.54
N GLY A 357 -4.68 -6.50 -19.81
CA GLY A 357 -3.74 -6.93 -18.78
C GLY A 357 -3.03 -5.74 -18.14
N LEU A 358 -2.52 -4.80 -18.93
CA LEU A 358 -1.81 -3.64 -18.42
C LEU A 358 -2.71 -2.72 -17.58
N ILE A 359 -3.86 -2.32 -18.13
CA ILE A 359 -4.75 -1.37 -17.45
C ILE A 359 -5.60 -2.07 -16.40
N GLY A 360 -6.22 -3.18 -16.80
CA GLY A 360 -7.22 -3.90 -16.02
C GLY A 360 -6.65 -4.87 -14.98
N THR A 361 -5.36 -5.21 -15.04
CA THR A 361 -4.69 -5.99 -13.97
C THR A 361 -3.43 -5.36 -13.41
N VAL A 362 -2.48 -4.89 -14.22
CA VAL A 362 -1.20 -4.40 -13.70
C VAL A 362 -1.40 -3.11 -12.89
N ILE A 363 -2.03 -2.11 -13.48
CA ILE A 363 -2.26 -0.81 -12.84
C ILE A 363 -3.36 -0.90 -11.78
N SER A 364 -4.49 -1.54 -12.10
CA SER A 364 -5.63 -1.65 -11.20
C SER A 364 -5.29 -2.38 -9.91
N GLU A 365 -4.57 -3.50 -9.95
CA GLU A 365 -4.26 -4.28 -8.75
C GLU A 365 -3.21 -3.60 -7.86
N ALA A 366 -2.27 -2.87 -8.47
CA ALA A 366 -1.34 -2.04 -7.73
C ALA A 366 -2.07 -0.92 -6.98
N LEU A 367 -3.01 -0.24 -7.65
CA LEU A 367 -3.86 0.78 -7.02
C LEU A 367 -4.81 0.18 -5.97
N TRP A 368 -5.37 -0.99 -6.24
CA TRP A 368 -6.24 -1.71 -5.31
C TRP A 368 -5.50 -2.03 -4.01
N LEU A 369 -4.29 -2.60 -4.11
CA LEU A 369 -3.49 -2.91 -2.94
C LEU A 369 -3.09 -1.63 -2.18
N TRP A 370 -2.79 -0.56 -2.91
CA TRP A 370 -2.50 0.73 -2.29
C TRP A 370 -3.73 1.27 -1.53
N GLY A 371 -4.91 1.25 -2.13
CA GLY A 371 -6.18 1.59 -1.49
C GLY A 371 -6.48 0.71 -0.26
N CYS A 372 -6.20 -0.59 -0.35
CA CYS A 372 -6.30 -1.53 0.77
C CYS A 372 -5.35 -1.16 1.93
N PHE A 373 -4.13 -0.69 1.63
CA PHE A 373 -3.18 -0.27 2.66
C PHE A 373 -3.50 1.10 3.29
N LEU A 374 -4.14 1.99 2.54
CA LEU A 374 -4.66 3.27 3.03
C LEU A 374 -5.90 3.09 3.91
N THR A 375 -6.70 2.06 3.64
CA THR A 375 -7.93 1.73 4.37
C THR A 375 -7.75 0.44 5.20
N SER A 376 -8.62 -0.56 5.02
CA SER A 376 -8.58 -1.88 5.66
C SER A 376 -8.93 -2.96 4.64
N SER A 377 -8.56 -4.20 4.96
CA SER A 377 -8.90 -5.36 4.12
C SER A 377 -10.41 -5.53 3.97
N LEU A 378 -11.19 -5.23 5.02
CA LEU A 378 -12.65 -5.30 4.94
C LEU A 378 -13.24 -4.27 3.97
N ILE A 379 -12.75 -3.02 4.01
CA ILE A 379 -13.21 -1.98 3.08
C ILE A 379 -12.90 -2.37 1.64
N ALA A 380 -11.70 -2.89 1.37
CA ALA A 380 -11.31 -3.35 0.04
C ALA A 380 -12.21 -4.49 -0.46
N SER A 381 -12.56 -5.46 0.40
CA SER A 381 -13.47 -6.55 0.02
C SER A 381 -14.91 -6.10 -0.22
N VAL A 382 -15.40 -5.11 0.53
CA VAL A 382 -16.75 -4.55 0.29
C VAL A 382 -16.77 -3.58 -0.89
N ALA A 383 -15.67 -2.88 -1.18
CA ALA A 383 -15.53 -2.09 -2.41
C ALA A 383 -15.75 -2.97 -3.64
N MET A 384 -15.21 -4.20 -3.67
CA MET A 384 -15.46 -5.13 -4.78
C MET A 384 -16.95 -5.41 -5.02
N SER A 385 -17.81 -5.41 -3.99
CA SER A 385 -19.25 -5.59 -4.22
C SER A 385 -19.94 -4.38 -4.85
N LEU A 386 -19.33 -3.20 -4.77
CA LEU A 386 -19.81 -1.98 -5.43
C LEU A 386 -19.63 -2.04 -6.95
N THR A 387 -18.80 -2.95 -7.47
CA THR A 387 -18.69 -3.15 -8.91
C THR A 387 -20.01 -3.60 -9.52
N VAL A 388 -20.85 -4.36 -8.80
CA VAL A 388 -22.17 -4.81 -9.31
C VAL A 388 -23.08 -3.62 -9.64
N PRO A 389 -23.43 -2.71 -8.71
CA PRO A 389 -24.22 -1.54 -9.05
C PRO A 389 -23.50 -0.61 -10.04
N MET A 390 -22.16 -0.50 -10.00
CA MET A 390 -21.44 0.28 -11.02
C MET A 390 -21.56 -0.33 -12.43
N THR A 391 -21.52 -1.65 -12.57
CA THR A 391 -21.74 -2.32 -13.87
C THR A 391 -23.15 -2.06 -14.38
N MET A 392 -24.17 -2.10 -13.52
CA MET A 392 -25.54 -1.76 -13.90
C MET A 392 -25.65 -0.33 -14.42
N VAL A 393 -25.03 0.64 -13.73
CA VAL A 393 -25.01 2.04 -14.18
C VAL A 393 -24.31 2.15 -15.53
N ALA A 394 -23.18 1.46 -15.72
CA ALA A 394 -22.48 1.42 -17.00
C ALA A 394 -23.34 0.81 -18.12
N ASP A 395 -24.10 -0.25 -17.83
CA ASP A 395 -25.00 -0.90 -18.79
C ASP A 395 -26.18 0.00 -19.18
N VAL A 396 -26.78 0.74 -18.23
CA VAL A 396 -27.82 1.73 -18.52
C VAL A 396 -27.28 2.86 -19.41
N VAL A 397 -26.07 3.37 -19.10
CA VAL A 397 -25.48 4.50 -19.84
C VAL A 397 -24.99 4.09 -21.22
N LEU A 398 -24.25 2.99 -21.32
CA LEU A 398 -23.57 2.58 -22.56
C LEU A 398 -24.45 1.72 -23.47
N LYS A 399 -25.24 0.81 -22.90
CA LYS A 399 -26.05 -0.17 -23.65
C LYS A 399 -27.54 0.20 -23.68
N GLN A 400 -27.96 1.24 -22.95
CA GLN A 400 -29.35 1.69 -22.86
C GLN A 400 -30.31 0.56 -22.44
N VAL A 401 -29.85 -0.32 -21.53
CA VAL A 401 -30.65 -1.41 -20.96
C VAL A 401 -31.56 -0.88 -19.86
N HIS A 402 -32.82 -1.29 -19.86
CA HIS A 402 -33.80 -0.92 -18.84
C HIS A 402 -33.93 -2.03 -17.78
N TYR A 403 -33.48 -1.74 -16.56
CA TYR A 403 -33.68 -2.61 -15.41
C TYR A 403 -35.01 -2.34 -14.69
N SER A 404 -35.57 -3.37 -14.05
CA SER A 404 -36.72 -3.24 -13.15
C SER A 404 -36.37 -2.42 -11.91
N VAL A 405 -37.36 -1.72 -11.35
CA VAL A 405 -37.24 -0.93 -10.10
C VAL A 405 -36.71 -1.79 -8.94
N MET A 406 -37.02 -3.09 -8.92
CA MET A 406 -36.54 -4.03 -7.90
C MET A 406 -35.01 -4.18 -7.90
N VAL A 407 -34.35 -4.10 -9.06
CA VAL A 407 -32.90 -4.23 -9.16
C VAL A 407 -32.21 -3.01 -8.54
N TYR A 408 -32.75 -1.80 -8.77
CA TYR A 408 -32.29 -0.57 -8.11
C TYR A 408 -32.52 -0.59 -6.59
N LEU A 409 -33.62 -1.19 -6.15
CA LEU A 409 -33.90 -1.38 -4.72
C LEU A 409 -32.87 -2.32 -4.05
N GLY A 410 -32.35 -3.33 -4.77
CA GLY A 410 -31.26 -4.19 -4.31
C GLY A 410 -29.89 -3.51 -4.31
N ALA A 411 -29.63 -2.61 -5.26
CA ALA A 411 -28.38 -1.86 -5.35
C ALA A 411 -28.20 -0.85 -4.21
N LEU A 412 -29.30 -0.30 -3.69
CA LEU A 412 -29.28 0.73 -2.63
C LEU A 412 -28.63 0.23 -1.32
N PRO A 413 -29.02 -0.94 -0.75
CA PRO A 413 -28.37 -1.52 0.42
C PRO A 413 -26.87 -1.77 0.25
N VAL A 414 -26.40 -2.14 -0.95
CA VAL A 414 -24.97 -2.36 -1.25
C VAL A 414 -24.19 -1.05 -1.09
N GLY A 415 -24.68 0.04 -1.69
CA GLY A 415 -24.08 1.37 -1.53
C GLY A 415 -24.12 1.88 -0.09
N ILE A 416 -25.24 1.68 0.62
CA ILE A 416 -25.38 2.05 2.04
C ILE A 416 -24.37 1.27 2.89
N ALA A 417 -24.25 -0.04 2.70
CA ALA A 417 -23.34 -0.88 3.48
C ALA A 417 -21.88 -0.42 3.33
N PHE A 418 -21.47 -0.05 2.11
CA PHE A 418 -20.14 0.48 1.87
C PHE A 418 -19.89 1.81 2.62
N VAL A 419 -20.82 2.76 2.54
CA VAL A 419 -20.73 4.03 3.28
C VAL A 419 -20.71 3.79 4.79
N VAL A 420 -21.55 2.89 5.31
CA VAL A 420 -21.58 2.54 6.73
C VAL A 420 -20.24 1.96 7.18
N ILE A 421 -19.63 1.06 6.40
CA ILE A 421 -18.32 0.48 6.75
C ILE A 421 -17.21 1.53 6.73
N ILE A 422 -17.25 2.48 5.79
CA ILE A 422 -16.34 3.63 5.76
C ILE A 422 -16.49 4.49 7.02
N LEU A 423 -17.73 4.78 7.43
CA LEU A 423 -18.00 5.52 8.67
C LEU A 423 -17.51 4.76 9.90
N LEU A 424 -17.76 3.45 9.97
CA LEU A 424 -17.27 2.61 11.07
C LEU A 424 -15.74 2.57 11.14
N ALA A 425 -15.05 2.67 10.00
CA ALA A 425 -13.59 2.74 9.97
C ALA A 425 -13.05 4.13 10.37
N HIS A 426 -13.83 5.20 10.16
CA HIS A 426 -13.49 6.53 10.67
C HIS A 426 -13.62 6.58 12.20
N TRP A 427 -14.63 5.90 12.76
CA TRP A 427 -14.93 5.87 14.19
C TRP A 427 -14.57 4.51 14.81
N GLU A 428 -13.28 4.20 14.89
CA GLU A 428 -12.74 2.86 15.23
C GLU A 428 -13.31 2.21 16.51
N ASN A 429 -13.73 2.99 17.51
CA ASN A 429 -14.25 2.50 18.80
C ASN A 429 -15.79 2.50 18.90
N TRP A 430 -16.50 2.89 17.84
CA TRP A 430 -17.95 3.04 17.89
C TRP A 430 -18.65 1.80 17.33
N ASP A 431 -19.27 1.00 18.22
CA ASP A 431 -20.13 -0.13 17.85
C ASP A 431 -21.61 0.23 18.14
N PRO A 432 -22.28 0.99 17.26
CA PRO A 432 -23.66 1.43 17.48
C PRO A 432 -24.64 0.26 17.61
N VAL A 433 -24.43 -0.83 16.85
CA VAL A 433 -25.30 -2.01 16.91
C VAL A 433 -25.08 -2.76 18.24
N GLY A 434 -23.83 -2.91 18.68
CA GLY A 434 -23.51 -3.51 19.97
C GLY A 434 -24.12 -2.73 21.14
N GLU A 435 -24.05 -1.40 21.10
CA GLU A 435 -24.64 -0.52 22.11
C GLU A 435 -26.18 -0.55 22.06
N CYS A 436 -26.77 -0.58 20.86
CA CYS A 436 -28.21 -0.74 20.68
C CYS A 436 -28.72 -2.07 21.25
N LEU A 437 -28.03 -3.19 20.97
CA LEU A 437 -28.36 -4.48 21.55
C LEU A 437 -28.20 -4.50 23.06
N ARG A 438 -27.12 -3.91 23.62
CA ARG A 438 -26.98 -3.78 25.09
C ARG A 438 -28.13 -3.00 25.70
N ARG A 439 -28.57 -1.90 25.07
CA ARG A 439 -29.73 -1.10 25.51
C ARG A 439 -31.05 -1.85 25.36
N LEU A 440 -31.21 -2.65 24.31
CA LEU A 440 -32.40 -3.47 24.10
C LEU A 440 -32.46 -4.62 25.12
N CYS A 441 -31.34 -5.30 25.32
CA CYS A 441 -31.18 -6.34 26.33
C CYS A 441 -31.37 -5.78 27.74
N SER A 442 -30.82 -4.61 28.07
CA SER A 442 -31.03 -3.99 29.38
C SER A 442 -32.48 -3.55 29.59
N ARG A 443 -33.17 -3.06 28.55
CA ARG A 443 -34.62 -2.78 28.64
C ARG A 443 -35.46 -4.04 28.80
N VAL A 444 -35.14 -5.12 28.09
CA VAL A 444 -35.87 -6.40 28.18
C VAL A 444 -35.57 -7.13 29.51
N PHE A 445 -34.33 -7.08 30.01
CA PHE A 445 -33.96 -7.65 31.32
C PHE A 445 -34.43 -6.81 32.51
N CYS A 446 -34.42 -5.47 32.44
CA CYS A 446 -34.98 -4.62 33.49
C CYS A 446 -36.51 -4.70 33.57
N CYS A 447 -37.20 -5.06 32.48
CA CYS A 447 -38.62 -5.41 32.53
C CYS A 447 -38.91 -6.77 33.20
N ARG A 448 -37.88 -7.62 33.40
CA ARG A 448 -38.00 -8.93 34.06
C ARG A 448 -37.42 -8.97 35.49
N VAL A 449 -36.60 -7.99 35.86
CA VAL A 449 -36.06 -7.84 37.20
C VAL A 449 -36.35 -6.42 37.69
N GLY A 450 -37.53 -6.25 38.28
CA GLY A 450 -37.73 -5.16 39.23
C GLY A 450 -36.69 -5.31 40.34
N HIS A 451 -35.98 -4.22 40.64
CA HIS A 451 -35.03 -4.08 41.74
C HIS A 451 -33.85 -5.07 41.80
N ALA A 452 -32.73 -4.73 41.16
CA ALA A 452 -31.42 -4.87 41.81
C ALA A 452 -30.30 -4.16 41.02
N HIS A 453 -29.66 -3.22 41.71
CA HIS A 453 -28.26 -2.82 41.57
C HIS A 453 -27.86 -1.87 40.43
N ASN A 454 -27.83 -0.58 40.78
CA ASN A 454 -26.83 0.38 40.31
C ASN A 454 -25.43 -0.22 40.51
N ARG A 455 -24.80 -0.68 39.43
CA ARG A 455 -23.36 -0.84 39.38
C ARG A 455 -22.84 -0.07 38.17
N ALA A 456 -22.36 1.14 38.47
CA ALA A 456 -21.62 1.97 37.54
C ALA A 456 -20.42 1.17 37.02
N ILE A 457 -20.45 0.86 35.72
CA ILE A 457 -19.29 0.31 35.01
C ILE A 457 -18.40 1.52 34.70
N ARG A 458 -17.31 1.65 35.46
CA ARG A 458 -16.19 2.55 35.13
C ARG A 458 -15.63 2.15 33.77
N THR A 459 -15.62 3.08 32.83
CA THR A 459 -14.85 3.00 31.59
C THR A 459 -13.35 3.13 31.92
N PRO A 460 -12.45 2.43 31.21
CA PRO A 460 -11.00 2.52 31.40
C PRO A 460 -10.39 3.78 30.76
N GLU A 461 -11.17 4.87 30.66
CA GLU A 461 -10.75 6.15 30.03
C GLU A 461 -10.25 7.17 31.07
N SER A 462 -10.24 6.80 32.36
CA SER A 462 -9.91 7.71 33.48
C SER A 462 -8.50 7.53 34.05
N GLU A 463 -7.64 6.70 33.45
CA GLU A 463 -6.24 6.58 33.89
C GLU A 463 -5.30 7.52 33.12
N SER A 464 -5.67 7.95 31.91
CA SER A 464 -4.85 8.88 31.10
C SER A 464 -4.97 10.35 31.49
N GLU A 465 -6.02 10.75 32.22
CA GLU A 465 -6.19 12.13 32.69
C GLU A 465 -5.69 12.36 34.13
N GLN A 466 -5.28 11.31 34.86
CA GLN A 466 -4.85 11.43 36.26
C GLN A 466 -3.34 11.58 36.47
N GLN A 467 -2.53 11.60 35.41
CA GLN A 467 -1.07 11.82 35.52
C GLN A 467 -0.62 13.29 35.36
N ALA A 468 -1.55 14.25 35.19
CA ALA A 468 -1.20 15.65 34.95
C ALA A 468 -1.35 16.58 36.18
N LEU A 469 -1.57 16.05 37.39
CA LEU A 469 -1.78 16.88 38.60
C LEU A 469 -1.02 16.34 39.81
N ILE A 470 0.31 16.47 39.77
CA ILE A 470 1.23 16.46 40.93
C ILE A 470 2.36 17.44 40.55
N GLY A 471 2.66 18.55 41.21
CA GLY A 471 2.06 19.32 42.29
C GLY A 471 2.94 20.58 42.40
N ILE A 472 2.37 21.78 42.27
CA ILE A 472 3.04 23.03 42.64
C ILE A 472 2.33 23.51 43.89
N ASN A 473 2.94 23.28 45.03
CA ASN A 473 2.58 23.96 46.26
C ASN A 473 3.88 24.39 46.94
N ASP A 474 4.51 25.41 46.37
CA ASP A 474 5.46 26.24 47.10
C ASP A 474 4.64 27.31 47.81
N GLY A 475 4.62 27.22 49.14
CA GLY A 475 3.96 28.15 50.04
C GLY A 475 4.45 27.89 51.45
N ASP A 476 5.58 28.51 51.78
CA ASP A 476 5.97 29.12 53.06
C ASP A 476 5.69 28.36 54.38
N HIS A 477 6.74 28.12 55.17
CA HIS A 477 6.95 28.79 56.47
C HIS A 477 8.25 28.31 57.18
N GLU A 478 9.11 29.30 57.46
CA GLU A 478 9.92 29.55 58.66
C GLU A 478 10.82 28.44 59.28
N ALA A 479 12.13 28.70 59.23
CA ALA A 479 13.00 28.82 60.42
C ALA A 479 14.19 29.74 60.12
#